data_AF-D5XB62-F1
#
_entry.id   AF-D5XB62-F1
#
_cell.length_a   1.000
_cell.length_b   1.000
_cell.length_c   1.000
_cell.angle_alpha   90.00
_cell.angle_beta   90.00
_cell.angle_gamma   90.00
#
_symmetry.space_group_name_H-M   'P 1'
#
loop_
_entity.id
_entity.type
_entity.pdbx_description
1 polymer ?
#
loop_
_entity_poly.entity_id
_entity_poly.type
_entity_poly.pdbx_seq_one_letter_code
_entity_poly.pdbx_strand_id
1 'polypeptide(L)'
;MGYVYIAFMVLATTAGQLLLKKGADKIQWQGNMAAVARTLFNRFTVPAVLLVLITPVFYILALRELELSIAFAFTGLNYLLVSLGGKIFFGEKLTRFHYLGIACICLGLSIIQL
;
A
#
# COMPACT_ATOMS: atom_id res chain seq x y z
N MET A 1 -15.43 -14.90 5.64
CA MET A 1 -13.95 -14.84 5.76
C MET A 1 -13.32 -13.80 4.84
N GLY A 2 -14.01 -13.34 3.79
CA GLY A 2 -13.57 -12.34 2.82
C GLY A 2 -12.99 -11.05 3.43
N TYR A 3 -13.65 -10.49 4.45
CA TYR A 3 -13.16 -9.29 5.14
C TYR A 3 -11.78 -9.48 5.80
N VAL A 4 -11.48 -10.68 6.31
CA VAL A 4 -10.19 -11.00 6.92
C VAL A 4 -9.10 -11.03 5.85
N TYR A 5 -9.38 -11.65 4.69
CA TYR A 5 -8.44 -11.67 3.57
C TYR A 5 -8.15 -10.26 3.04
N ILE A 6 -9.16 -9.41 2.95
CA ILE A 6 -8.98 -8.02 2.51
C ILE A 6 -8.23 -7.18 3.55
N ALA A 7 -8.49 -7.37 4.84
CA ALA A 7 -7.73 -6.69 5.88
C ALA A 7 -6.25 -7.07 5.81
N PHE A 8 -5.96 -8.36 5.65
CA PHE A 8 -4.58 -8.84 5.49
C PHE A 8 -3.93 -8.28 4.22
N MET A 9 -4.65 -8.29 3.09
CA MET A 9 -4.24 -7.69 1.81
C MET A 9 -3.86 -6.21 2.00
N VAL A 10 -4.72 -5.43 2.66
CA VAL A 10 -4.47 -4.00 2.87
C VAL A 10 -3.24 -3.76 3.74
N LEU A 11 -3.11 -4.49 4.85
CA LEU A 11 -1.96 -4.36 5.75
C LEU A 11 -0.65 -4.81 5.09
N ALA A 12 -0.67 -5.94 4.37
CA ALA A 12 0.49 -6.47 3.66
C ALA A 12 0.96 -5.52 2.56
N THR A 13 0.02 -4.95 1.80
CA THR A 13 0.34 -3.94 0.77
C THR A 13 0.91 -2.68 1.40
N THR A 14 0.30 -2.20 2.50
CA THR A 14 0.76 -0.99 3.19
C THR A 14 2.19 -1.18 3.69
N ALA A 15 2.46 -2.28 4.39
CA ALA A 15 3.79 -2.62 4.87
C ALA A 15 4.79 -2.78 3.72
N GLY A 16 4.40 -3.46 2.64
CA GLY A 16 5.20 -3.64 1.43
C GLY A 16 5.57 -2.30 0.78
N GLN A 17 4.60 -1.40 0.58
CA GLN A 17 4.86 -0.08 -0.02
C GLN A 17 5.76 0.80 0.85
N LEU A 18 5.57 0.79 2.18
CA LEU A 18 6.44 1.52 3.11
C LEU A 18 7.86 0.95 3.12
N LEU A 19 8.03 -0.37 3.11
CA LEU A 19 9.35 -1.00 3.04
C LEU A 19 10.03 -0.73 1.69
N LEU A 20 9.28 -0.74 0.58
CA LEU A 20 9.78 -0.36 -0.74
C LEU A 20 10.28 1.08 -0.75
N LYS A 21 9.52 2.03 -0.19
CA LYS A 21 9.96 3.42 -0.01
C LYS A 21 11.28 3.49 0.75
N LYS A 22 11.39 2.78 1.87
CA LYS A 22 12.63 2.72 2.68
C LYS A 22 13.81 2.11 1.93
N GLY A 23 13.56 1.11 1.08
CA GLY A 23 14.57 0.52 0.20
C GLY A 23 15.03 1.50 -0.87
N ALA A 24 14.09 2.28 -1.41
CA ALA A 24 14.34 3.27 -2.46
C ALA A 24 15.10 4.51 -1.98
N ASP A 25 14.84 4.99 -0.75
CA ASP A 25 15.58 6.14 -0.18
C ASP A 25 17.08 5.85 0.02
N LYS A 26 17.48 4.58 0.09
CA LYS A 26 18.89 4.18 0.17
C LYS A 26 19.59 4.13 -1.18
N ILE A 27 18.90 4.45 -2.27
CA ILE A 27 19.48 4.50 -3.62
C ILE A 27 20.23 5.82 -3.78
N GLN A 28 21.55 5.73 -3.89
CA GLN A 28 22.35 6.80 -4.49
C GLN A 28 22.48 6.46 -5.97
N TRP A 29 21.66 7.07 -6.83
CA TRP A 29 21.72 6.86 -8.27
C TRP A 29 23.00 7.46 -8.83
N GLN A 30 24.05 6.63 -8.93
CA GLN A 30 25.35 7.02 -9.50
C GLN A 30 25.46 6.62 -10.99
N GLY A 31 24.35 6.38 -11.70
CA GLY A 31 24.36 6.04 -13.12
C GLY A 31 24.87 4.64 -13.46
N ASN A 32 25.02 3.76 -12.47
CA ASN A 32 25.56 2.41 -12.64
C ASN A 32 24.47 1.33 -12.45
N MET A 33 24.28 0.43 -13.42
CA MET A 33 23.33 -0.70 -13.31
C MET A 33 23.59 -1.58 -12.09
N ALA A 34 24.84 -1.66 -11.61
CA ALA A 34 25.18 -2.39 -10.38
C ALA A 34 24.52 -1.80 -9.12
N ALA A 35 24.27 -0.48 -9.09
CA ALA A 35 23.58 0.17 -7.98
C ALA A 35 22.08 -0.19 -7.96
N VAL A 36 21.47 -0.34 -9.14
CA VAL A 36 20.08 -0.81 -9.28
C VAL A 36 19.95 -2.26 -8.85
N ALA A 37 20.87 -3.14 -9.27
CA ALA A 37 20.88 -4.54 -8.83
C ALA A 37 21.07 -4.67 -7.31
N ARG A 38 21.97 -3.89 -6.71
CA ARG A 38 22.19 -3.88 -5.25
C ARG A 38 20.96 -3.38 -4.48
N THR A 39 20.14 -2.54 -5.10
CA THR A 39 18.87 -2.05 -4.54
C THR A 39 17.79 -3.11 -4.56
N LEU A 40 17.67 -3.86 -5.67
CA LEU A 40 16.74 -4.97 -5.79
C LEU A 40 17.01 -6.06 -4.74
N PHE A 41 18.29 -6.30 -4.41
CA PHE A 41 18.71 -7.27 -3.39
C PHE A 41 18.96 -6.67 -2.00
N ASN A 42 18.48 -5.46 -1.71
CA ASN A 42 18.60 -4.86 -0.38
C ASN A 42 17.71 -5.60 0.64
N ARG A 43 18.16 -5.68 1.89
CA ARG A 43 17.48 -6.32 3.02
C ARG A 43 16.06 -5.81 3.26
N PHE A 44 15.74 -4.60 2.80
CA PHE A 44 14.40 -4.01 2.88
C PHE A 44 13.55 -4.26 1.63
N THR A 45 14.16 -4.25 0.44
CA THR A 45 13.45 -4.42 -0.84
C THR A 45 12.95 -5.83 -1.04
N VAL A 46 13.76 -6.85 -0.72
CA VAL A 46 13.39 -8.27 -0.87
C VAL A 46 12.12 -8.63 -0.09
N PRO A 47 12.04 -8.38 1.24
CA PRO A 47 10.80 -8.66 1.97
C PRO A 47 9.64 -7.79 1.50
N ALA A 48 9.90 -6.54 1.08
CA ALA A 48 8.85 -5.67 0.57
C ALA A 48 8.21 -6.23 -0.71
N VAL A 49 9.03 -6.69 -1.66
CA VAL A 49 8.56 -7.33 -2.90
C VAL A 49 7.80 -8.61 -2.59
N LEU A 50 8.28 -9.44 -1.67
CA LEU A 50 7.57 -10.65 -1.26
C LEU A 50 6.19 -10.33 -0.65
N LEU A 51 6.11 -9.31 0.21
CA LEU A 51 4.84 -8.84 0.77
C LEU A 51 3.89 -8.34 -0.32
N VAL A 52 4.40 -7.59 -1.31
CA VAL A 52 3.56 -7.10 -2.41
C VAL A 52 3.12 -8.23 -3.34
N LEU A 53 3.97 -9.24 -3.56
CA LEU A 53 3.68 -10.39 -4.43
C LEU A 53 2.62 -11.33 -3.83
N ILE A 54 2.56 -11.46 -2.51
CA ILE A 54 1.55 -12.31 -1.87
C ILE A 54 0.18 -11.63 -1.84
N THR A 55 0.13 -10.29 -1.93
CA THR A 55 -1.13 -9.56 -1.77
C THR A 55 -2.22 -9.88 -2.81
N PRO A 56 -1.92 -10.02 -4.12
CA PRO A 56 -2.91 -10.40 -5.12
C PRO A 56 -3.60 -11.72 -4.81
N VAL A 57 -2.92 -12.67 -4.18
CA VAL A 57 -3.51 -13.96 -3.76
C VAL A 57 -4.63 -13.72 -2.77
N PHE A 58 -4.39 -12.90 -1.74
CA PHE A 58 -5.41 -12.54 -0.76
C PHE A 58 -6.54 -11.70 -1.36
N TYR A 59 -6.22 -10.84 -2.33
CA TYR A 59 -7.23 -10.05 -3.05
C TYR A 59 -8.18 -10.96 -3.85
N ILE A 60 -7.64 -11.93 -4.60
CA ILE A 60 -8.45 -12.93 -5.33
C ILE A 60 -9.32 -13.73 -4.36
N LEU A 61 -8.75 -14.18 -3.22
CA LEU A 61 -9.52 -14.89 -2.19
C LEU A 61 -10.64 -14.04 -1.59
N ALA A 62 -10.39 -12.75 -1.36
CA ALA A 62 -11.40 -11.83 -0.88
C ALA A 62 -12.52 -11.61 -1.91
N LEU A 63 -12.18 -11.48 -3.19
CA LEU A 63 -13.13 -11.33 -4.30
C LEU A 63 -14.05 -12.54 -4.51
N ARG A 64 -13.68 -13.72 -3.99
CA ARG A 64 -14.57 -14.89 -4.02
C ARG A 64 -15.73 -14.78 -3.03
N GLU A 65 -15.59 -13.96 -1.99
CA GLU A 65 -16.57 -13.84 -0.90
C GLU A 65 -17.19 -12.45 -0.79
N LEU A 66 -16.54 -11.42 -1.37
CA LEU A 66 -16.98 -10.03 -1.33
C LEU A 66 -17.29 -9.51 -2.71
N GLU A 67 -18.28 -8.63 -2.79
CA GLU A 67 -18.55 -7.89 -4.01
C GLU A 67 -17.35 -7.01 -4.39
N LEU A 68 -17.10 -6.91 -5.69
CA LEU A 68 -16.00 -6.12 -6.26
C LEU A 68 -16.03 -4.67 -5.73
N SER A 69 -17.23 -4.12 -5.54
CA SER A 69 -17.45 -2.76 -5.02
C SER A 69 -16.88 -2.58 -3.61
N ILE A 70 -17.15 -3.54 -2.71
CA ILE A 70 -16.61 -3.56 -1.34
C ILE A 70 -15.09 -3.69 -1.39
N ALA A 71 -14.57 -4.57 -2.25
CA ALA A 71 -13.12 -4.76 -2.39
C ALA A 71 -12.39 -3.50 -2.89
N PHE A 72 -12.99 -2.79 -3.84
CA PHE A 72 -12.51 -1.48 -4.29
C PHE A 72 -12.52 -0.45 -3.16
N ALA A 73 -13.55 -0.47 -2.31
CA ALA A 73 -13.63 0.44 -1.16
C ALA A 73 -12.41 0.30 -0.23
N PHE A 74 -12.01 -0.93 0.09
CA PHE A 74 -10.81 -1.21 0.89
C PHE A 74 -9.50 -0.79 0.20
N THR A 75 -9.47 -0.74 -1.13
CA THR A 75 -8.32 -0.21 -1.87
C THR A 75 -8.16 1.30 -1.66
N GLY A 76 -9.26 2.05 -1.54
CA GLY A 76 -9.23 3.46 -1.13
C GLY A 76 -8.67 3.66 0.28
N LEU A 77 -9.04 2.78 1.23
CA LEU A 77 -8.47 2.77 2.58
C LEU A 77 -6.97 2.47 2.59
N ASN A 78 -6.50 1.62 1.68
CA ASN A 78 -5.08 1.31 1.52
C ASN A 78 -4.25 2.57 1.25
N TYR A 79 -4.69 3.41 0.31
CA TYR A 79 -4.03 4.67 -0.01
C TYR A 79 -3.89 5.56 1.23
N LEU A 80 -4.93 5.64 2.04
CA LEU A 80 -4.97 6.39 3.28
C LEU A 80 -3.92 5.86 4.28
N LEU A 81 -3.87 4.55 4.47
CA LEU A 81 -2.90 3.90 5.37
C LEU A 81 -1.45 4.06 4.91
N VAL A 82 -1.18 3.92 3.61
CA VAL A 82 0.15 4.17 3.04
C VAL A 82 0.56 5.62 3.24
N SER A 83 -0.35 6.56 2.97
CA SER A 83 -0.09 8.00 3.12
C SER A 83 0.19 8.40 4.57
N LEU A 84 -0.62 7.89 5.52
CA LEU A 84 -0.37 8.06 6.96
C LEU A 84 0.93 7.40 7.42
N GLY A 85 1.20 6.18 6.93
CA GLY A 85 2.46 5.48 7.18
C GLY A 85 3.66 6.26 6.66
N GLY A 86 3.56 6.86 5.47
CA GLY A 86 4.55 7.77 4.90
C GLY A 86 4.86 8.93 5.83
N LYS A 87 3.81 9.60 6.34
CA LYS A 87 3.96 10.67 7.32
C LYS A 87 4.62 10.22 8.63
N ILE A 88 4.19 9.09 9.19
CA ILE A 88 4.65 8.62 10.51
C ILE A 88 6.09 8.09 10.43
N PHE A 89 6.41 7.27 9.43
CA PHE A 89 7.70 6.59 9.32
C PHE A 89 8.77 7.41 8.60
N PHE A 90 8.38 8.30 7.69
CA PHE A 90 9.31 9.09 6.87
C PHE A 90 9.20 10.60 7.09
N GLY A 91 8.26 11.05 7.94
CA GLY A 91 8.09 12.48 8.23
C GLY A 91 7.49 13.27 7.05
N GLU A 92 6.87 12.61 6.08
CA GLU A 92 6.31 13.28 4.91
C GLU A 92 5.21 14.29 5.30
N LYS A 93 5.27 15.49 4.72
CA LYS A 93 4.28 16.54 4.97
C LYS A 93 3.01 16.22 4.18
N LEU A 94 1.99 15.70 4.87
CA LEU A 94 0.64 15.62 4.32
C LEU A 94 0.01 17.02 4.27
N THR A 95 -0.21 17.53 3.06
CA THR A 95 -0.91 18.80 2.81
C THR A 95 -2.37 18.72 3.26
N ARG A 96 -2.99 19.87 3.57
CA ARG A 96 -4.43 19.96 3.89
C ARG A 96 -5.34 19.31 2.83
N PHE A 97 -4.91 19.33 1.56
CA PHE A 97 -5.60 18.66 0.45
C PHE A 97 -5.61 17.13 0.56
N HIS A 98 -4.60 16.50 1.18
CA HIS A 98 -4.62 15.05 1.41
C HIS A 98 -5.74 14.66 2.37
N TYR A 99 -5.95 15.44 3.43
CA TYR A 99 -7.04 15.22 4.39
C TYR A 99 -8.43 15.41 3.74
N LEU A 100 -8.58 16.41 2.86
CA LEU A 100 -9.81 16.59 2.08
C LEU A 100 -10.04 15.42 1.10
N GLY A 101 -9.01 14.95 0.42
CA GLY A 101 -9.10 13.78 -0.45
C GLY A 101 -9.50 12.51 0.31
N ILE A 102 -8.92 12.30 1.49
CA ILE A 102 -9.28 11.22 2.41
C ILE A 102 -10.76 11.30 2.79
N ALA A 103 -11.24 12.48 3.20
CA ALA A 103 -12.64 12.67 3.54
C ALA A 103 -13.56 12.38 2.35
N CYS A 104 -13.17 12.80 1.14
CA CYS A 104 -13.91 12.56 -0.09
C CYS A 104 -13.96 11.06 -0.45
N ILE A 105 -12.86 10.32 -0.28
CA ILE A 105 -12.82 8.87 -0.45
C ILE A 105 -13.78 8.22 0.55
N CYS A 106 -13.68 8.55 1.84
CA CYS A 106 -14.57 7.99 2.87
C CYS A 106 -16.05 8.24 2.55
N LEU A 107 -16.41 9.45 2.14
CA LEU A 107 -17.77 9.78 1.70
C LEU A 107 -18.20 8.97 0.48
N GLY A 108 -17.33 8.83 -0.53
CA GLY A 108 -17.59 7.99 -1.69
C GLY A 108 -17.85 6.54 -1.32
N LEU A 109 -17.08 5.98 -0.36
CA LEU A 109 -17.29 4.62 0.13
C LEU A 109 -18.65 4.48 0.85
N SER A 110 -19.02 5.47 1.68
CA SER A 110 -20.31 5.47 2.37
C SER A 110 -21.49 5.53 1.41
N ILE A 111 -21.38 6.29 0.32
CA ILE A 111 -22.43 6.37 -0.71
C ILE A 111 -22.55 5.04 -1.48
N ILE A 112 -21.42 4.41 -1.80
CA ILE A 112 -21.40 3.12 -2.51
C ILE A 112 -22.01 1.99 -1.68
N GLN A 113 -21.91 2.07 -0.35
CA GLN A 113 -22.46 1.08 0.58
C GLN A 113 -23.94 1.30 0.93
N LEU A 114 -24.53 2.42 0.54
CA LEU A 114 -25.93 2.82 0.79
C LEU A 114 -26.85 2.37 -0.34
#